data_AF-A0A1Y1QSE7-F1
#
_entry.id   AF-A0A1Y1QSE7-F1
#
_cell.length_a   1.000
_cell.length_b   1.000
_cell.length_c   1.000
_cell.angle_alpha   90.00
_cell.angle_beta   90.00
_cell.angle_gamma   90.00
#
_symmetry.space_group_name_H-M   'P 1'
#
loop_
_entity.id
_entity.type
_entity.pdbx_description
1 polymer ?
#
loop_
_entity_poly.entity_id
_entity_poly.type
_entity_poly.pdbx_seq_one_letter_code
_entity_poly.pdbx_strand_id
1 'polypeptide(L)'
;MSQMRGTTILWGQFIVAFIGAMIALQTATQFVAHKLGYQEALGEPAYHVFGTPCYWPWKYWAWLYQYDYYAKTVFFQGSLIIYGGVFAIFMVIVFMSVNRAKRNQHPDAYGTARWATLKDMKKAGVLVDEGIVLAQTHDRERTLLRHNGPEHCFVFAPTRSGKGVGIVIPTLLSWRASVLVYDMKRENWDITAGWRKQFSHVLRFEPTASFSVRFNPLLEVRKGENEVRDVQNIADILVDPDGSKDRMDHWEKTGHSLLVGAILHVLYAEPDKTLTGVAKFLSDPDRTFFKTLNHMLQCRHLGDRVHPVVASAACNGLMI
;
A
#
# COMPACT_ATOMS: atom_id res chain seq x y z
N MET A 1 8.27 -34.65 -9.11
CA MET A 1 9.72 -34.53 -8.88
C MET A 1 9.93 -34.04 -7.47
N SER A 2 10.46 -34.89 -6.59
CA SER A 2 10.77 -34.56 -5.20
C SER A 2 11.87 -33.50 -5.17
N GLN A 3 11.57 -32.32 -4.62
CA GLN A 3 12.64 -31.40 -4.26
C GLN A 3 13.44 -32.02 -3.13
N MET A 4 14.67 -32.42 -3.44
CA MET A 4 15.67 -32.76 -2.44
C MET A 4 15.81 -31.57 -1.49
N ARG A 5 15.44 -31.78 -0.23
CA ARG A 5 15.78 -30.87 0.87
C ARG A 5 17.29 -30.72 0.86
N GLY A 6 17.79 -29.60 0.35
CA GLY A 6 19.17 -29.19 0.60
C GLY A 6 19.34 -29.16 2.11
N THR A 7 20.11 -30.09 2.65
CA THR A 7 20.59 -30.01 4.03
C THR A 7 21.34 -28.69 4.14
N THR A 8 20.72 -27.67 4.71
CA THR A 8 21.41 -26.41 4.99
C THR A 8 22.47 -26.75 6.02
N ILE A 9 23.68 -27.03 5.56
CA ILE A 9 24.83 -27.33 6.41
C ILE A 9 24.96 -26.14 7.37
N LEU A 10 24.99 -26.44 8.67
CA LEU A 10 24.96 -25.46 9.76
C LEU A 10 26.34 -24.83 9.95
N TRP A 11 26.87 -24.21 8.89
CA TRP A 11 28.21 -23.63 8.84
C TRP A 11 28.47 -22.65 9.99
N GLY A 12 27.48 -21.81 10.35
CA GLY A 12 27.61 -20.89 11.48
C GLY A 12 27.80 -21.59 12.83
N GLN A 13 27.08 -22.68 13.09
CA GLN A 13 27.22 -23.43 14.34
C GLN A 13 28.52 -24.24 14.36
N PHE A 14 28.93 -24.77 13.21
CA PHE A 14 30.20 -25.47 13.06
C PHE A 14 31.39 -24.55 13.31
N ILE A 15 31.36 -23.32 12.77
CA ILE A 15 32.41 -22.31 13.00
C ILE A 15 32.48 -21.93 14.48
N VAL A 16 31.34 -21.68 15.13
CA VAL A 16 31.29 -21.37 16.57
C VAL A 16 31.83 -22.53 17.41
N ALA A 17 31.46 -23.78 17.06
CA ALA A 17 31.95 -24.98 17.74
C ALA A 17 33.47 -25.10 17.63
N PHE A 18 34.00 -24.95 16.41
CA PHE A 18 35.42 -25.09 16.12
C PHE A 18 36.26 -24.00 16.80
N ILE A 19 35.87 -22.74 16.67
CA ILE A 19 36.56 -21.61 17.31
C ILE A 19 36.54 -21.76 18.83
N GLY A 20 35.38 -22.09 19.41
CA GLY A 20 35.26 -22.29 20.85
C GLY A 20 36.16 -23.43 21.34
N ALA A 21 36.18 -24.57 20.65
CA ALA A 21 37.00 -25.72 21.04
C ALA A 21 38.50 -25.37 20.96
N MET A 22 38.92 -24.60 19.95
CA MET A 22 40.29 -24.11 19.84
C MET A 22 40.65 -23.14 20.98
N ILE A 23 39.73 -22.26 21.40
CA ILE A 23 39.95 -21.36 22.54
C ILE A 23 40.06 -22.16 23.84
N ALA A 24 39.18 -23.13 24.07
CA ALA A 24 39.20 -23.96 25.27
C ALA A 24 40.51 -24.77 25.36
N LEU A 25 40.94 -25.35 24.25
CA LEU A 25 42.21 -26.06 24.15
C LEU A 25 43.41 -25.12 24.37
N GLN A 26 43.43 -23.95 23.72
CA GLN A 26 44.49 -22.97 23.93
C GLN A 26 44.58 -22.50 25.39
N THR A 27 43.44 -22.27 26.03
CA THR A 27 43.36 -21.84 27.42
C THR A 27 43.91 -22.93 28.35
N ALA A 28 43.56 -24.19 28.12
CA ALA A 28 44.08 -25.32 28.89
C ALA A 28 45.59 -25.49 28.70
N THR A 29 46.09 -25.35 27.47
CA THR A 29 47.53 -25.41 27.18
C THR A 29 48.31 -24.32 27.91
N GLN A 30 47.84 -23.05 27.85
CA GLN A 30 48.52 -21.97 28.57
C GLN A 30 48.41 -22.14 30.09
N PHE A 31 47.27 -22.65 30.59
CA PHE A 31 47.09 -22.93 32.01
C PHE A 31 48.09 -23.97 32.52
N VAL A 32 48.25 -25.09 31.80
CA VAL A 32 49.23 -26.13 32.16
C VAL A 32 50.66 -25.60 32.08
N ALA A 33 51.01 -24.86 31.02
CA ALA A 33 52.33 -24.26 30.86
C ALA A 33 52.67 -23.29 32.01
N HIS A 34 51.70 -22.46 32.40
CA HIS A 34 51.83 -21.54 33.53
C HIS A 34 52.01 -22.28 34.86
N LYS A 35 51.21 -23.32 35.12
CA LYS A 35 51.31 -24.12 36.35
C LYS A 35 52.60 -24.92 36.46
N LEU A 36 53.19 -25.31 35.34
CA LEU A 36 54.49 -25.97 35.27
C LEU A 36 55.66 -24.98 35.20
N GLY A 37 55.40 -23.67 35.26
CA GLY A 37 56.43 -22.63 35.33
C GLY A 37 57.25 -22.46 34.05
N TYR A 38 56.68 -22.79 32.89
CA TYR A 38 57.34 -22.62 31.58
C TYR A 38 58.73 -23.25 31.46
N GLN A 39 58.90 -24.42 32.08
CA GLN A 39 60.17 -25.17 32.06
C GLN A 39 60.63 -25.51 30.64
N GLU A 40 61.95 -25.53 30.43
CA GLU A 40 62.57 -25.89 29.14
C GLU A 40 62.13 -27.28 28.63
N ALA A 41 61.79 -28.20 29.55
CA ALA A 41 61.27 -29.53 29.22
C ALA A 41 59.95 -29.51 28.44
N LEU A 42 59.17 -28.42 28.49
CA LEU A 42 57.93 -28.26 27.71
C LEU A 42 58.20 -28.02 26.21
N GLY A 43 59.47 -27.76 25.86
CA GLY A 43 59.96 -27.46 24.52
C GLY A 43 59.86 -25.98 24.16
N GLU A 44 60.22 -25.67 22.91
CA GLU A 44 60.21 -24.29 22.40
C GLU A 44 58.78 -23.73 22.32
N PRO A 45 58.55 -22.48 22.78
CA PRO A 45 57.28 -21.79 22.61
C PRO A 45 57.03 -21.46 21.13
N ALA A 46 55.76 -21.34 20.76
CA ALA A 46 55.38 -20.96 19.41
C ALA A 46 55.70 -19.49 19.12
N TYR A 47 55.45 -18.64 20.10
CA TYR A 47 55.70 -17.19 20.08
C TYR A 47 55.65 -16.65 21.51
N HIS A 48 56.09 -15.40 21.72
CA HIS A 48 56.03 -14.73 23.02
C HIS A 48 55.01 -13.58 22.98
N VAL A 49 54.15 -13.49 23.99
CA VAL A 49 53.16 -12.42 24.15
C VAL A 49 53.45 -11.70 25.47
N PHE A 50 53.78 -10.40 25.40
CA PHE A 50 54.16 -9.59 26.57
C PHE A 50 55.22 -10.25 27.47
N GLY A 51 56.22 -10.90 26.86
CA GLY A 51 57.30 -11.61 27.57
C GLY A 51 56.92 -13.00 28.09
N THR A 52 55.65 -13.43 27.97
CA THR A 52 55.20 -14.77 28.38
C THR A 52 55.28 -15.74 27.20
N PRO A 53 55.89 -16.94 27.34
CA PRO A 53 55.93 -17.94 26.28
C PRO A 53 54.54 -18.53 26.01
N CYS A 54 54.11 -18.50 24.75
CA CYS A 54 52.84 -19.07 24.30
C CYS A 54 53.07 -20.31 23.45
N TYR A 55 52.50 -21.42 23.90
CA TYR A 55 52.55 -22.71 23.20
C TYR A 55 51.37 -22.92 22.26
N TRP A 56 51.56 -23.79 21.27
CA TRP A 56 50.51 -24.24 20.36
C TRP A 56 49.42 -25.04 21.09
N PRO A 57 48.12 -24.90 20.75
CA PRO A 57 47.02 -25.54 21.47
C PRO A 57 47.19 -27.06 21.61
N TRP A 58 47.70 -27.76 20.59
CA TRP A 58 47.85 -29.22 20.61
C TRP A 58 48.99 -29.73 21.51
N LYS A 59 49.89 -28.86 22.01
CA LYS A 59 50.96 -29.25 22.94
C LYS A 59 50.42 -29.86 24.24
N TYR A 60 49.21 -29.48 24.65
CA TYR A 60 48.52 -30.09 25.77
C TYR A 60 48.51 -31.61 25.71
N TRP A 61 48.19 -32.20 24.54
CA TRP A 61 48.11 -33.65 24.38
C TRP A 61 49.47 -34.33 24.46
N ALA A 62 50.51 -33.71 23.89
CA ALA A 62 51.87 -34.21 23.98
C ALA A 62 52.36 -34.21 25.44
N TRP A 63 52.09 -33.14 26.18
CA TRP A 63 52.45 -33.04 27.59
C TRP A 63 51.63 -33.97 28.48
N LEU A 64 50.35 -34.16 28.17
CA LEU A 64 49.49 -35.11 28.86
C LEU A 64 50.06 -36.53 28.71
N TYR A 65 50.47 -36.94 27.52
CA TYR A 65 51.06 -38.26 27.31
C TYR A 65 52.41 -38.43 28.05
N GLN A 66 53.25 -37.39 28.05
CA GLN A 66 54.63 -37.49 28.53
C GLN A 66 54.80 -37.19 30.03
N TYR A 67 53.96 -36.32 30.60
CA TYR A 67 54.17 -35.73 31.93
C TYR A 67 52.98 -35.91 32.88
N ASP A 68 51.85 -36.49 32.45
CA ASP A 68 50.67 -36.68 33.31
C ASP A 68 51.02 -37.40 34.62
N TYR A 69 51.88 -38.42 34.56
CA TYR A 69 52.31 -39.18 35.73
C TYR A 69 52.91 -38.29 36.84
N TYR A 70 53.64 -37.24 36.47
CA TYR A 70 54.37 -36.37 37.40
C TYR A 70 53.51 -35.21 37.94
N ALA A 71 52.49 -34.77 37.20
CA ALA A 71 51.69 -33.59 37.53
C ALA A 71 50.18 -33.81 37.34
N LYS A 72 49.67 -34.97 37.78
CA LYS A 72 48.27 -35.41 37.61
C LYS A 72 47.22 -34.35 37.97
N THR A 73 47.43 -33.59 39.04
CA THR A 73 46.49 -32.55 39.48
C THR A 73 46.41 -31.37 38.52
N VAL A 74 47.54 -30.98 37.92
CA VAL A 74 47.62 -29.89 36.94
C VAL A 74 46.96 -30.30 35.63
N PHE A 75 47.22 -31.52 35.15
CA PHE A 75 46.58 -32.06 33.95
C PHE A 75 45.09 -32.36 34.14
N PHE A 76 44.66 -32.76 35.34
CA PHE A 76 43.24 -32.88 35.67
C PHE A 76 42.53 -31.52 35.58
N GLN A 77 43.11 -30.47 36.16
CA GLN A 77 42.57 -29.10 36.06
C GLN A 77 42.55 -28.59 34.61
N GLY A 78 43.60 -28.86 33.83
CA GLY A 78 43.63 -28.56 32.39
C GLY A 78 42.52 -29.28 31.62
N SER A 79 42.27 -30.55 31.95
CA SER A 79 41.20 -31.35 31.35
C SER A 79 39.82 -30.78 31.68
N LEU A 80 39.61 -30.31 32.92
CA LEU A 80 38.37 -29.64 33.32
C LEU A 80 38.12 -28.35 32.52
N ILE A 81 39.16 -27.59 32.18
CA ILE A 81 39.04 -26.40 31.32
C ILE A 81 38.57 -26.79 29.91
N ILE A 82 39.15 -27.86 29.34
CA ILE A 82 38.75 -28.36 28.01
C ILE A 82 37.30 -28.86 28.04
N TYR A 83 36.95 -29.77 28.95
CA TYR A 83 35.60 -30.34 29.03
C TYR A 83 34.55 -29.28 29.39
N GLY A 84 34.86 -28.39 30.33
CA GLY A 84 33.99 -27.26 30.69
C GLY A 84 33.79 -26.30 29.52
N GLY A 85 34.84 -25.99 28.76
CA GLY A 85 34.76 -25.16 27.56
C GLY A 85 33.89 -25.80 26.47
N VAL A 86 34.10 -27.08 26.17
CA VAL A 86 33.28 -27.84 25.21
C VAL A 86 31.81 -27.87 25.65
N PHE A 87 31.54 -28.07 26.93
CA PHE A 87 30.18 -28.05 27.47
C PHE A 87 29.51 -26.68 27.34
N ALA A 88 30.23 -25.59 27.64
CA ALA A 88 29.72 -24.23 27.48
C ALA A 88 29.36 -23.92 26.00
N ILE A 89 30.21 -24.33 25.06
CA ILE A 89 29.97 -24.18 23.63
C ILE A 89 28.75 -24.99 23.18
N PHE A 90 28.62 -26.22 23.67
CA PHE A 90 27.45 -27.05 23.41
C PHE A 90 26.15 -26.34 23.86
N MET A 91 26.15 -25.72 25.04
CA MET A 91 25.00 -24.94 25.52
C MET A 91 24.68 -23.73 24.64
N VAL A 92 25.69 -23.03 24.11
CA VAL A 92 25.50 -21.92 23.15
C VAL A 92 24.86 -22.43 21.86
N ILE A 93 25.33 -23.56 21.33
CA ILE A 93 24.78 -24.17 20.11
C ILE A 93 23.32 -24.58 20.32
N VAL A 94 23.01 -25.21 21.46
CA VAL A 94 21.63 -25.56 21.83
C VAL A 94 20.75 -24.32 21.90
N PHE A 95 21.20 -23.26 22.56
CA PHE A 95 20.47 -22.00 22.66
C PHE A 95 20.21 -21.36 21.28
N MET A 96 21.22 -21.32 20.41
CA MET A 96 21.07 -20.84 19.03
C MET A 96 20.06 -21.67 18.24
N SER A 97 20.13 -23.00 18.37
CA SER A 97 19.20 -23.93 17.71
C SER A 97 17.75 -23.74 18.16
N VAL A 98 17.53 -23.61 19.48
CA VAL A 98 16.18 -23.38 20.04
C VAL A 98 15.61 -22.03 19.58
N ASN A 99 16.41 -20.96 19.61
CA ASN A 99 15.95 -19.64 19.17
C ASN A 99 15.62 -19.61 17.67
N ARG A 100 16.39 -20.33 16.84
CA ARG A 100 16.09 -20.48 15.42
C ARG A 100 14.84 -21.31 15.18
N ALA A 101 14.68 -22.44 15.89
CA ALA A 101 13.50 -23.27 15.79
C ALA A 101 12.23 -22.47 16.11
N LYS A 102 12.26 -21.63 17.15
CA LYS A 102 11.17 -20.69 17.47
C LYS A 102 10.88 -19.70 16.35
N ARG A 103 11.90 -19.18 15.65
CA ARG A 103 11.71 -18.27 14.50
C ARG A 103 11.12 -18.97 13.28
N ASN A 104 11.48 -20.23 13.06
CA ASN A 104 11.06 -21.01 11.89
C ASN A 104 9.72 -21.76 12.07
N GLN A 105 9.04 -21.61 13.21
CA GLN A 105 7.70 -22.20 13.44
C GLN A 105 6.59 -21.57 12.59
N HIS A 106 6.88 -20.51 11.83
CA HIS A 106 5.98 -19.96 10.82
C HIS A 106 6.49 -20.33 9.43
N PRO A 107 6.11 -21.50 8.88
CA PRO A 107 6.45 -21.83 7.51
C PRO A 107 5.71 -20.88 6.57
N ASP A 108 6.46 -20.01 5.90
CA ASP A 108 6.00 -19.02 4.92
C ASP A 108 5.40 -19.64 3.63
N ALA A 109 4.99 -20.91 3.66
CA ALA A 109 4.50 -21.67 2.51
C ALA A 109 3.19 -21.11 1.92
N TYR A 110 2.42 -20.35 2.70
CA TYR A 110 1.16 -19.72 2.29
C TYR A 110 1.20 -18.18 2.39
N GLY A 111 2.39 -17.60 2.52
CA GLY A 111 2.61 -16.17 2.68
C GLY A 111 2.92 -15.75 4.11
N THR A 112 3.46 -14.53 4.24
CA THR A 112 3.89 -13.92 5.51
C THR A 112 2.77 -13.18 6.23
N ALA A 113 1.53 -13.32 5.74
CA ALA A 113 0.37 -12.63 6.31
C ALA A 113 0.08 -13.15 7.72
N ARG A 114 -0.02 -12.23 8.66
CA ARG A 114 -0.37 -12.50 10.05
C ARG A 114 -1.24 -11.37 10.59
N TRP A 115 -1.92 -11.62 11.69
CA TRP A 115 -2.62 -10.57 12.43
C TRP A 115 -1.63 -9.47 12.84
N ALA A 116 -2.06 -8.23 12.64
CA ALA A 116 -1.28 -7.06 12.95
C ALA A 116 -1.11 -6.92 14.47
N THR A 117 0.09 -6.55 14.90
CA THR A 117 0.37 -6.11 16.27
C THR A 117 0.19 -4.59 16.38
N LEU A 118 0.15 -4.06 17.60
CA LEU A 118 0.15 -2.61 17.83
C LEU A 118 1.32 -1.90 17.13
N LYS A 119 2.50 -2.54 17.09
CA LYS A 119 3.68 -1.99 16.41
C LYS A 119 3.46 -1.91 14.89
N ASP A 120 2.80 -2.91 14.30
CA ASP A 120 2.46 -2.90 12.88
C ASP A 120 1.43 -1.83 12.56
N MET A 121 0.41 -1.66 13.42
CA MET A 121 -0.62 -0.61 13.27
C MET A 121 -0.02 0.80 13.36
N LYS A 122 0.90 1.03 14.32
CA LYS A 122 1.66 2.29 14.41
C LYS A 122 2.51 2.52 13.16
N LYS A 123 3.22 1.50 12.68
CA LYS A 123 4.06 1.59 11.48
C LYS A 123 3.22 1.84 10.22
N ALA A 124 2.03 1.25 10.13
CA ALA A 124 1.09 1.46 9.03
C ALA A 124 0.40 2.83 9.09
N GLY A 125 0.59 3.60 10.17
CA GLY A 125 0.00 4.94 10.31
C GLY A 125 -1.52 4.93 10.45
N VAL A 126 -2.12 3.81 10.91
CA VAL A 126 -3.59 3.69 11.01
C VAL A 126 -4.16 4.17 12.34
N LEU A 127 -3.30 4.48 13.31
CA LEU A 127 -3.67 5.00 14.63
C LEU A 127 -3.57 6.52 14.61
N VAL A 128 -4.36 7.14 13.75
CA VAL A 128 -4.43 8.58 13.54
C VAL A 128 -5.85 9.07 13.82
N ASP A 129 -6.00 10.35 14.13
CA ASP A 129 -7.30 10.96 14.48
C ASP A 129 -8.10 11.40 13.24
N GLU A 130 -7.39 11.69 12.15
CA GLU A 130 -7.96 12.09 10.87
C GLU A 130 -7.89 10.94 9.87
N GLY A 131 -8.84 10.86 8.95
CA GLY A 131 -8.86 9.76 7.99
C GLY A 131 -10.24 9.14 7.81
N ILE A 132 -10.38 8.37 6.73
CA ILE A 132 -11.47 7.44 6.52
C ILE A 132 -11.42 6.39 7.62
N VAL A 133 -12.54 6.15 8.30
CA VAL A 133 -12.63 5.11 9.34
C VAL A 133 -12.64 3.74 8.65
N LEU A 134 -11.67 2.88 8.99
CA LEU A 134 -11.55 1.54 8.44
C LEU A 134 -12.18 0.48 9.34
N ALA A 135 -11.89 0.56 10.64
CA ALA A 135 -12.31 -0.43 11.63
C ALA A 135 -12.21 0.13 13.05
N GLN A 136 -12.67 -0.65 14.01
CA GLN A 136 -12.45 -0.43 15.43
C GLN A 136 -11.72 -1.63 16.02
N THR A 137 -10.72 -1.39 16.84
CA THR A 137 -10.05 -2.45 17.61
C THR A 137 -11.01 -3.06 18.63
N HIS A 138 -10.82 -4.34 18.94
CA HIS A 138 -11.66 -5.08 19.88
C HIS A 138 -11.04 -5.16 21.30
N ASP A 139 -10.04 -4.32 21.57
CA ASP A 139 -9.46 -4.18 22.91
C ASP A 139 -10.34 -3.29 23.81
N ARG A 140 -9.87 -3.02 25.03
CA ARG A 140 -10.60 -2.18 25.99
C ARG A 140 -10.69 -0.72 25.54
N GLU A 141 -9.71 -0.24 24.77
CA GLU A 141 -9.63 1.16 24.34
C GLU A 141 -10.56 1.42 23.15
N ARG A 142 -10.87 0.39 22.35
CA ARG A 142 -11.77 0.47 21.19
C ARG A 142 -11.37 1.59 20.22
N THR A 143 -10.06 1.69 20.00
CA THR A 143 -9.43 2.68 19.13
C THR A 143 -9.89 2.51 17.69
N LEU A 144 -10.28 3.61 17.05
CA LEU A 144 -10.63 3.66 15.63
C LEU A 144 -9.35 3.60 14.78
N LEU A 145 -9.37 2.73 13.78
CA LEU A 145 -8.33 2.65 12.76
C LEU A 145 -8.75 3.51 11.58
N ARG A 146 -7.86 4.37 11.12
CA ARG A 146 -8.15 5.34 10.06
C ARG A 146 -7.08 5.32 8.97
N HIS A 147 -7.47 5.73 7.78
CA HIS A 147 -6.55 5.95 6.68
C HIS A 147 -6.68 7.38 6.17
N ASN A 148 -5.57 8.11 6.20
CA ASN A 148 -5.47 9.50 5.76
C ASN A 148 -4.45 9.67 4.62
N GLY A 149 -4.22 8.59 3.86
CA GLY A 149 -3.31 8.61 2.72
C GLY A 149 -4.05 8.94 1.41
N PRO A 150 -3.30 9.17 0.32
CA PRO A 150 -3.86 9.39 -1.02
C PRO A 150 -4.46 8.11 -1.65
N GLU A 151 -4.25 6.95 -1.03
CA GLU A 151 -4.68 5.66 -1.58
C GLU A 151 -6.20 5.48 -1.55
N HIS A 152 -6.71 4.74 -2.53
CA HIS A 152 -8.13 4.39 -2.58
C HIS A 152 -8.46 3.27 -1.60
N CYS A 153 -9.59 3.40 -0.90
CA CYS A 153 -10.10 2.39 0.02
C CYS A 153 -11.25 1.62 -0.62
N PHE A 154 -11.15 0.29 -0.64
CA PHE A 154 -12.22 -0.61 -1.09
C PHE A 154 -12.77 -1.40 0.08
N VAL A 155 -14.09 -1.37 0.25
CA VAL A 155 -14.79 -2.09 1.33
C VAL A 155 -15.66 -3.19 0.73
N PHE A 156 -15.26 -4.44 0.95
CA PHE A 156 -16.07 -5.59 0.60
C PHE A 156 -16.95 -6.00 1.79
N ALA A 157 -18.27 -5.77 1.68
CA ALA A 157 -19.19 -5.97 2.78
C ALA A 157 -20.58 -6.43 2.29
N PRO A 158 -21.04 -7.64 2.68
CA PRO A 158 -22.37 -8.15 2.34
C PRO A 158 -23.51 -7.25 2.84
N THR A 159 -24.74 -7.50 2.39
CA THR A 159 -25.92 -6.81 2.95
C THR A 159 -26.05 -7.10 4.44
N ARG A 160 -26.50 -6.10 5.22
CA ARG A 160 -26.66 -6.16 6.69
C ARG A 160 -25.39 -6.44 7.51
N SER A 161 -24.20 -6.32 6.91
CA SER A 161 -22.90 -6.45 7.61
C SER A 161 -22.48 -5.21 8.42
N GLY A 162 -23.26 -4.13 8.36
CA GLY A 162 -22.96 -2.90 9.10
C GLY A 162 -22.02 -1.92 8.40
N LYS A 163 -21.74 -2.05 7.09
CA LYS A 163 -20.88 -1.08 6.35
C LYS A 163 -21.28 0.39 6.55
N GLY A 164 -22.58 0.67 6.63
CA GLY A 164 -23.10 2.02 6.84
C GLY A 164 -22.73 2.56 8.21
N VAL A 165 -23.08 1.82 9.27
CA VAL A 165 -22.87 2.22 10.66
C VAL A 165 -21.42 2.12 11.14
N GLY A 166 -20.63 1.20 10.57
CA GLY A 166 -19.26 0.93 11.02
C GLY A 166 -18.17 1.72 10.27
N ILE A 167 -18.44 2.13 9.02
CA ILE A 167 -17.43 2.77 8.16
C ILE A 167 -17.94 4.09 7.61
N VAL A 168 -19.06 4.07 6.88
CA VAL A 168 -19.53 5.25 6.11
C VAL A 168 -19.97 6.39 7.04
N ILE A 169 -20.92 6.15 7.94
CA ILE A 169 -21.44 7.17 8.86
C ILE A 169 -20.33 7.71 9.77
N PRO A 170 -19.50 6.88 10.44
CA PRO A 170 -18.37 7.38 11.23
C PRO A 170 -17.41 8.24 10.42
N THR A 171 -17.11 7.84 9.17
CA THR A 171 -16.28 8.65 8.27
C THR A 171 -16.93 9.99 7.98
N LEU A 172 -18.21 10.04 7.58
CA LEU A 172 -18.90 11.29 7.28
C LEU A 172 -19.03 12.25 8.47
N LEU A 173 -19.07 11.72 9.69
CA LEU A 173 -19.13 12.49 10.93
C LEU A 173 -17.76 13.01 11.40
N SER A 174 -16.65 12.37 11.00
CA SER A 174 -15.31 12.73 11.47
C SER A 174 -14.41 13.32 10.39
N TRP A 175 -14.65 13.02 9.12
CA TRP A 175 -13.93 13.57 7.98
C TRP A 175 -14.31 15.03 7.75
N ARG A 176 -13.37 15.95 8.03
CA ARG A 176 -13.62 17.39 7.97
C ARG A 176 -13.50 18.00 6.58
N ALA A 177 -12.87 17.31 5.64
CA ALA A 177 -12.75 17.78 4.27
C ALA A 177 -14.05 17.56 3.46
N SER A 178 -14.05 18.09 2.23
CA SER A 178 -15.14 17.92 1.28
C SER A 178 -15.38 16.44 0.96
N VAL A 179 -16.65 16.10 0.73
CA VAL A 179 -17.05 14.73 0.38
C VAL A 179 -18.20 14.78 -0.62
N LEU A 180 -18.12 13.93 -1.64
CA LEU A 180 -19.22 13.62 -2.54
C LEU A 180 -19.73 12.23 -2.17
N VAL A 181 -21.01 12.10 -1.86
CA VAL A 181 -21.61 10.85 -1.40
C VAL A 181 -22.69 10.41 -2.36
N TYR A 182 -22.51 9.23 -2.96
CA TYR A 182 -23.57 8.54 -3.67
C TYR A 182 -24.43 7.76 -2.67
N ASP A 183 -25.62 8.29 -2.35
CA ASP A 183 -26.49 7.77 -1.29
C ASP A 183 -27.85 7.34 -1.84
N MET A 184 -27.88 6.14 -2.46
CA MET A 184 -29.11 5.59 -3.05
C MET A 184 -30.24 5.33 -2.03
N LYS A 185 -29.93 5.25 -0.74
CA LYS A 185 -30.89 4.92 0.34
C LYS A 185 -31.27 6.12 1.19
N ARG A 186 -30.58 7.25 1.05
CA ARG A 186 -30.74 8.47 1.83
C ARG A 186 -30.35 8.37 3.32
N GLU A 187 -29.88 7.22 3.78
CA GLU A 187 -29.50 6.99 5.19
C GLU A 187 -28.33 7.90 5.61
N ASN A 188 -27.36 8.14 4.72
CA ASN A 188 -26.20 8.97 5.04
C ASN A 188 -26.61 10.44 5.17
N TRP A 189 -27.46 10.92 4.26
CA TRP A 189 -27.98 12.29 4.31
C TRP A 189 -28.75 12.54 5.60
N ASP A 190 -29.74 11.70 5.90
CA ASP A 190 -30.66 11.92 7.02
C ASP A 190 -29.92 11.89 8.37
N ILE A 191 -28.85 11.10 8.49
CA ILE A 191 -28.06 10.99 9.73
C ILE A 191 -26.99 12.08 9.84
N THR A 192 -26.28 12.40 8.74
CA THR A 192 -25.00 13.15 8.83
C THR A 192 -25.08 14.60 8.33
N ALA A 193 -26.08 14.96 7.51
CA ALA A 193 -26.15 16.27 6.89
C ALA A 193 -26.25 17.41 7.92
N GLY A 194 -27.04 17.22 8.99
CA GLY A 194 -27.20 18.21 10.06
C GLY A 194 -25.90 18.50 10.79
N TRP A 195 -25.10 17.47 11.09
CA TRP A 195 -23.77 17.61 11.70
C TRP A 195 -22.80 18.33 10.76
N ARG A 196 -22.70 17.87 9.51
CA ARG A 196 -21.79 18.46 8.52
C ARG A 196 -22.09 19.93 8.23
N LYS A 197 -23.36 20.34 8.30
CA LYS A 197 -23.79 21.73 8.10
C LYS A 197 -23.19 22.70 9.13
N GLN A 198 -22.72 22.19 10.27
CA GLN A 198 -22.08 23.03 11.30
C GLN A 198 -20.71 23.56 10.86
N PHE A 199 -20.05 22.92 9.89
CA PHE A 199 -18.69 23.29 9.47
C PHE A 199 -18.48 23.31 7.94
N SER A 200 -19.49 22.94 7.16
CA SER A 200 -19.39 22.88 5.68
C SER A 200 -20.72 23.26 5.02
N HIS A 201 -20.66 23.60 3.74
CA HIS A 201 -21.84 23.61 2.88
C HIS A 201 -22.28 22.18 2.59
N VAL A 202 -23.59 21.92 2.70
CA VAL A 202 -24.18 20.59 2.51
C VAL A 202 -25.32 20.73 1.50
N LEU A 203 -25.13 20.16 0.32
CA LEU A 203 -26.05 20.23 -0.81
C LEU A 203 -26.55 18.83 -1.14
N ARG A 204 -27.84 18.71 -1.46
CA ARG A 204 -28.46 17.45 -1.91
C ARG A 204 -28.92 17.61 -3.34
N PHE A 205 -28.36 16.77 -4.21
CA PHE A 205 -28.81 16.60 -5.58
C PHE A 205 -29.62 15.30 -5.71
N GLU A 206 -30.92 15.45 -5.92
CA GLU A 206 -31.91 14.39 -6.10
C GLU A 206 -32.83 14.82 -7.27
N PRO A 207 -32.49 14.47 -8.52
CA PRO A 207 -33.04 15.13 -9.72
C PRO A 207 -34.57 15.04 -9.88
N THR A 208 -35.21 14.05 -9.23
CA THR A 208 -36.66 13.85 -9.27
C THR A 208 -37.40 14.56 -8.12
N ALA A 209 -36.68 15.11 -7.14
CA ALA A 209 -37.29 15.73 -5.98
C ALA A 209 -37.44 17.24 -6.12
N SER A 210 -38.60 17.76 -5.70
CA SER A 210 -38.92 19.20 -5.78
C SER A 210 -38.02 20.10 -4.93
N PHE A 211 -37.45 19.56 -3.86
CA PHE A 211 -36.57 20.27 -2.92
C PHE A 211 -35.08 20.18 -3.28
N SER A 212 -34.73 19.47 -4.36
CA SER A 212 -33.33 19.25 -4.73
C SER A 212 -32.65 20.55 -5.16
N VAL A 213 -31.34 20.64 -4.90
CA VAL A 213 -30.53 21.64 -5.59
C VAL A 213 -30.54 21.36 -7.09
N ARG A 214 -30.29 22.39 -7.88
CA ARG A 214 -30.22 22.29 -9.35
C ARG A 214 -28.75 22.32 -9.75
N PHE A 215 -28.38 21.50 -10.72
CA PHE A 215 -27.05 21.46 -11.29
C PHE A 215 -27.16 21.53 -12.81
N ASN A 216 -26.39 22.42 -13.42
CA ASN A 216 -26.29 22.52 -14.87
C ASN A 216 -24.82 22.34 -15.27
N PRO A 217 -24.43 21.17 -15.81
CA PRO A 217 -23.04 20.91 -16.16
C PRO A 217 -22.53 21.85 -17.26
N LEU A 218 -23.42 22.44 -18.07
CA LEU A 218 -23.01 23.37 -19.12
C LEU A 218 -22.47 24.69 -18.58
N LEU A 219 -22.78 25.05 -17.33
CA LEU A 219 -22.24 26.26 -16.70
C LEU A 219 -20.79 26.08 -16.21
N GLU A 220 -20.33 24.83 -16.09
CA GLU A 220 -18.93 24.52 -15.73
C GLU A 220 -17.99 24.58 -16.93
N VAL A 221 -18.53 24.76 -18.15
CA VAL A 221 -17.73 24.85 -19.39
C VAL A 221 -16.95 26.16 -19.43
N ARG A 222 -15.63 26.07 -19.48
CA ARG A 222 -14.74 27.23 -19.57
C ARG A 222 -14.58 27.65 -21.03
N LYS A 223 -15.35 28.67 -21.44
CA LYS A 223 -15.27 29.26 -22.79
C LYS A 223 -13.85 29.72 -23.14
N GLY A 224 -13.46 29.54 -24.40
CA GLY A 224 -12.10 29.78 -24.89
C GLY A 224 -11.31 28.48 -25.05
N GLU A 225 -10.04 28.46 -24.65
CA GLU A 225 -9.10 27.37 -25.00
C GLU A 225 -9.53 25.97 -24.54
N ASN A 226 -10.29 25.86 -23.44
CA ASN A 226 -10.69 24.57 -22.85
C ASN A 226 -12.09 24.11 -23.25
N GLU A 227 -12.87 24.94 -23.95
CA GLU A 227 -14.31 24.72 -24.10
C GLU A 227 -14.66 23.43 -24.83
N VAL A 228 -13.91 23.11 -25.88
CA VAL A 228 -14.12 21.88 -26.65
C VAL A 228 -13.86 20.65 -25.78
N ARG A 229 -12.80 20.68 -24.97
CA ARG A 229 -12.46 19.58 -24.05
C ARG A 229 -13.50 19.43 -22.95
N ASP A 230 -13.95 20.55 -22.37
CA ASP A 230 -14.95 20.54 -21.31
C ASP A 230 -16.30 20.00 -21.83
N VAL A 231 -16.72 20.41 -23.04
CA VAL A 231 -17.94 19.90 -23.68
C VAL A 231 -17.81 18.44 -24.09
N GLN A 232 -16.65 18.00 -24.59
CA GLN A 232 -16.39 16.58 -24.88
C GLN A 232 -16.53 15.72 -23.63
N ASN A 233 -15.95 16.13 -22.50
CA ASN A 233 -16.12 15.40 -21.24
C ASN A 233 -17.60 15.26 -20.83
N ILE A 234 -18.41 16.30 -21.05
CA ILE A 234 -19.86 16.23 -20.77
C ILE A 234 -20.54 15.27 -21.74
N ALA A 235 -20.20 15.34 -23.04
CA ALA A 235 -20.78 14.47 -24.06
C ALA A 235 -20.40 12.99 -23.83
N ASP A 236 -19.15 12.70 -23.44
CA ASP A 236 -18.68 11.36 -23.09
C ASP A 236 -19.52 10.77 -21.95
N ILE A 237 -19.76 11.54 -20.88
CA ILE A 237 -20.60 11.10 -19.74
C ILE A 237 -22.05 10.80 -20.17
N LEU A 238 -22.58 11.54 -21.14
CA LEU A 238 -23.97 11.39 -21.60
C LEU A 238 -24.15 10.27 -22.63
N VAL A 239 -23.14 10.03 -23.47
CA VAL A 239 -23.22 9.06 -24.58
C VAL A 239 -22.66 7.69 -24.17
N ASP A 240 -21.58 7.65 -23.40
CA ASP A 240 -20.93 6.40 -22.92
C ASP A 240 -20.72 6.47 -21.39
N PRO A 241 -21.79 6.32 -20.59
CA PRO A 241 -21.70 6.39 -19.13
C PRO A 241 -20.86 5.24 -18.53
N ASP A 242 -20.71 4.13 -19.25
CA ASP A 242 -19.96 2.95 -18.80
C ASP A 242 -18.46 3.01 -19.18
N GLY A 243 -18.06 3.98 -20.01
CA GLY A 243 -16.67 4.17 -20.45
C GLY A 243 -16.13 2.99 -21.28
N SER A 244 -17.02 2.26 -21.96
CA SER A 244 -16.68 1.07 -22.74
C SER A 244 -16.15 1.46 -24.12
N LYS A 245 -14.94 2.05 -24.13
CA LYS A 245 -14.27 2.58 -25.34
C LYS A 245 -14.18 1.62 -26.53
N ASP A 246 -14.31 0.31 -26.30
CA ASP A 246 -14.22 -0.74 -27.31
C ASP A 246 -15.55 -1.04 -28.03
N ARG A 247 -16.64 -0.33 -27.72
CA ARG A 247 -17.99 -0.59 -28.29
C ARG A 247 -18.71 0.61 -28.89
N MET A 248 -18.03 1.71 -29.18
CA MET A 248 -18.72 2.81 -29.86
C MET A 248 -19.05 2.47 -31.32
N ASP A 249 -20.32 2.11 -31.55
CA ASP A 249 -20.91 1.97 -32.88
C ASP A 249 -20.76 3.29 -33.66
N HIS A 250 -20.73 3.20 -34.99
CA HIS A 250 -20.60 4.38 -35.87
C HIS A 250 -21.64 5.48 -35.53
N TRP A 251 -22.84 5.07 -35.13
CA TRP A 251 -23.92 5.96 -34.68
C TRP A 251 -23.58 6.76 -33.41
N GLU A 252 -22.86 6.15 -32.47
CA GLU A 252 -22.46 6.80 -31.23
C GLU A 252 -21.37 7.85 -31.48
N LYS A 253 -20.45 7.60 -32.42
CA LYS A 253 -19.41 8.57 -32.81
C LYS A 253 -19.98 9.81 -33.51
N THR A 254 -20.94 9.58 -34.41
CA THR A 254 -21.69 10.67 -35.06
C THR A 254 -22.52 11.45 -34.06
N GLY A 255 -23.30 10.75 -33.23
CA GLY A 255 -24.16 11.38 -32.21
C GLY A 255 -23.35 12.19 -31.21
N HIS A 256 -22.20 11.67 -30.76
CA HIS A 256 -21.26 12.39 -29.91
C HIS A 256 -20.76 13.68 -30.57
N SER A 257 -20.29 13.61 -31.82
CA SER A 257 -19.75 14.79 -32.53
C SER A 257 -20.80 15.88 -32.73
N LEU A 258 -22.04 15.47 -33.08
CA LEU A 258 -23.17 16.37 -33.20
C LEU A 258 -23.53 17.01 -31.85
N LEU A 259 -23.57 16.22 -30.77
CA LEU A 259 -23.89 16.70 -29.44
C LEU A 259 -22.88 17.73 -28.95
N VAL A 260 -21.58 17.51 -29.18
CA VAL A 260 -20.52 18.49 -28.88
C VAL A 260 -20.76 19.81 -29.62
N GLY A 261 -21.05 19.74 -30.93
CA GLY A 261 -21.38 20.93 -31.72
C GLY A 261 -22.64 21.64 -31.25
N ALA A 262 -23.68 20.90 -30.90
CA ALA A 262 -24.95 21.45 -30.42
C ALA A 262 -24.82 22.13 -29.05
N ILE A 263 -24.06 21.53 -28.12
CA ILE A 263 -23.79 22.14 -26.81
C ILE A 263 -23.03 23.46 -26.97
N LEU A 264 -21.98 23.48 -27.81
CA LEU A 264 -21.24 24.71 -28.09
C LEU A 264 -22.13 25.77 -28.76
N HIS A 265 -22.96 25.36 -29.72
CA HIS A 265 -23.93 26.26 -30.34
C HIS A 265 -24.84 26.89 -29.29
N VAL A 266 -25.46 26.08 -28.43
CA VAL A 266 -26.37 26.55 -27.38
C VAL A 266 -25.67 27.49 -26.39
N LEU A 267 -24.44 27.19 -25.99
CA LEU A 267 -23.70 28.04 -25.06
C LEU A 267 -23.39 29.43 -25.60
N TYR A 268 -23.21 29.56 -26.91
CA TYR A 268 -22.85 30.81 -27.58
C TYR A 268 -24.04 31.57 -28.16
N ALA A 269 -25.02 30.87 -28.72
CA ALA A 269 -26.08 31.47 -29.53
C ALA A 269 -27.46 31.47 -28.87
N GLU A 270 -27.76 30.47 -28.04
CA GLU A 270 -29.10 30.26 -27.53
C GLU A 270 -29.32 30.88 -26.13
N PRO A 271 -30.56 31.31 -25.81
CA PRO A 271 -30.87 31.88 -24.51
C PRO A 271 -30.88 30.83 -23.39
N ASP A 272 -31.43 29.63 -23.65
CA ASP A 272 -31.54 28.53 -22.67
C ASP A 272 -30.26 27.68 -22.67
N LYS A 273 -29.28 28.07 -21.86
CA LYS A 273 -27.95 27.42 -21.79
C LYS A 273 -27.96 26.19 -20.88
N THR A 274 -28.93 25.31 -21.04
CA THR A 274 -29.11 24.08 -20.25
C THR A 274 -29.13 22.85 -21.16
N LEU A 275 -28.98 21.65 -20.59
CA LEU A 275 -29.20 20.41 -21.34
C LEU A 275 -30.61 20.30 -21.90
N THR A 276 -31.61 20.89 -21.21
CA THR A 276 -32.98 21.00 -21.74
C THR A 276 -33.03 21.92 -22.96
N GLY A 277 -32.29 23.02 -22.96
CA GLY A 277 -32.13 23.89 -24.14
C GLY A 277 -31.49 23.16 -25.32
N VAL A 278 -30.45 22.36 -25.07
CA VAL A 278 -29.83 21.50 -26.10
C VAL A 278 -30.82 20.48 -26.67
N ALA A 279 -31.58 19.80 -25.82
CA ALA A 279 -32.61 18.85 -26.27
C ALA A 279 -33.70 19.53 -27.10
N LYS A 280 -34.20 20.69 -26.65
CA LYS A 280 -35.19 21.49 -27.40
C LYS A 280 -34.64 21.95 -28.75
N PHE A 281 -33.39 22.38 -28.80
CA PHE A 281 -32.74 22.82 -30.04
C PHE A 281 -32.61 21.69 -31.06
N LEU A 282 -32.22 20.50 -30.62
CA LEU A 282 -32.05 19.33 -31.49
C LEU A 282 -33.38 18.66 -31.89
N SER A 283 -34.43 18.84 -31.10
CA SER A 283 -35.75 18.19 -31.29
C SER A 283 -36.89 19.19 -31.47
N ASP A 284 -36.60 20.37 -32.03
CA ASP A 284 -37.59 21.42 -32.31
C ASP A 284 -38.63 20.92 -33.35
N PRO A 285 -39.93 20.80 -33.00
CA PRO A 285 -40.94 20.29 -33.93
C PRO A 285 -41.21 21.24 -35.11
N ASP A 286 -40.92 22.53 -34.95
CA ASP A 286 -41.16 23.55 -35.96
C ASP A 286 -39.97 23.69 -36.95
N ARG A 287 -38.85 23.00 -36.65
CA ARG A 287 -37.61 23.09 -37.43
C ARG A 287 -37.11 21.71 -37.84
N THR A 288 -36.94 21.50 -39.14
CA THR A 288 -36.35 20.26 -39.64
C THR A 288 -34.87 20.17 -39.21
N PHE A 289 -34.39 18.94 -39.03
CA PHE A 289 -32.99 18.69 -38.65
C PHE A 289 -31.98 19.42 -39.57
N PHE A 290 -32.17 19.37 -40.89
CA PHE A 290 -31.36 20.11 -41.86
C PHE A 290 -31.38 21.63 -41.65
N LYS A 291 -32.53 22.21 -41.29
CA LYS A 291 -32.63 23.64 -40.96
C LYS A 291 -31.89 23.95 -39.65
N THR A 292 -31.90 23.05 -38.66
CA THR A 292 -31.12 23.19 -37.43
C THR A 292 -29.62 23.23 -37.72
N LEU A 293 -29.10 22.30 -38.52
CA LEU A 293 -27.68 22.28 -38.89
C LEU A 293 -27.28 23.51 -39.70
N ASN A 294 -28.12 23.95 -40.65
CA ASN A 294 -27.87 25.20 -41.38
C ASN A 294 -27.89 26.42 -40.46
N HIS A 295 -28.77 26.44 -39.46
CA HIS A 295 -28.79 27.50 -38.45
C HIS A 295 -27.48 27.54 -37.65
N MET A 296 -26.93 26.36 -37.30
CA MET A 296 -25.61 26.26 -36.67
C MET A 296 -24.50 26.86 -37.56
N LEU A 297 -24.54 26.65 -38.88
CA LEU A 297 -23.56 27.17 -39.84
C LEU A 297 -23.69 28.67 -40.13
N GLN A 298 -24.86 29.27 -39.90
CA GLN A 298 -25.10 30.69 -40.18
C GLN A 298 -24.90 31.58 -38.94
N CYS A 299 -24.91 30.99 -37.75
CA CYS A 299 -24.76 31.72 -36.50
C CYS A 299 -23.29 32.11 -36.24
N ARG A 300 -23.06 33.35 -35.80
CA ARG A 300 -21.74 33.83 -35.40
C ARG A 300 -21.55 33.62 -33.90
N HIS A 301 -20.75 32.62 -33.53
CA HIS A 301 -20.47 32.28 -32.13
C HIS A 301 -19.35 33.11 -31.53
N LEU A 302 -18.32 33.39 -32.33
CA LEU A 302 -17.07 34.02 -31.88
C LEU A 302 -16.97 35.47 -32.39
N GLY A 303 -18.07 36.21 -32.28
CA GLY A 303 -18.19 37.58 -32.77
C GLY A 303 -18.53 37.64 -34.26
N ASP A 304 -17.52 37.47 -35.12
CA ASP A 304 -17.67 37.62 -36.58
C ASP A 304 -17.76 36.29 -37.35
N ARG A 305 -17.41 35.18 -36.71
CA ARG A 305 -17.31 33.85 -37.34
C ARG A 305 -18.06 32.75 -36.58
N VAL A 306 -18.35 31.68 -37.31
CA VAL A 306 -18.88 30.42 -36.78
C VAL A 306 -17.79 29.72 -35.98
N HIS A 307 -18.15 29.08 -34.87
CA HIS A 307 -17.21 28.27 -34.11
C HIS A 307 -16.76 27.05 -34.95
N PRO A 308 -15.44 26.80 -35.13
CA PRO A 308 -14.95 25.75 -36.04
C PRO A 308 -15.50 24.34 -35.75
N VAL A 309 -15.59 23.95 -34.47
CA VAL A 309 -16.17 22.65 -34.07
C VAL A 309 -17.67 22.58 -34.35
N VAL A 310 -18.41 23.69 -34.17
CA VAL A 310 -19.84 23.76 -34.50
C VAL A 310 -20.03 23.58 -36.01
N ALA A 311 -19.20 24.25 -36.81
CA ALA A 311 -19.22 24.12 -38.26
C ALA A 311 -18.89 22.69 -38.72
N SER A 312 -17.84 22.08 -38.17
CA SER A 312 -17.47 20.69 -38.49
C SER A 312 -18.57 19.70 -38.10
N ALA A 313 -19.15 19.83 -36.91
CA ALA A 313 -20.24 18.98 -36.45
C ALA A 313 -21.48 19.12 -37.35
N ALA A 314 -21.85 20.34 -37.72
CA ALA A 314 -22.99 20.60 -38.60
C ALA A 314 -22.75 20.07 -40.03
N CYS A 315 -21.56 20.28 -40.61
CA CYS A 315 -21.22 19.73 -41.92
C CYS A 315 -21.24 18.19 -41.92
N ASN A 316 -20.70 17.55 -40.89
CA ASN A 316 -20.73 16.09 -40.77
C ASN A 316 -22.15 15.55 -40.62
N GLY A 317 -23.01 16.23 -39.85
CA GLY A 317 -24.42 15.85 -39.71
C GLY A 317 -25.23 16.03 -40.99
N LEU A 318 -24.82 16.89 -41.92
CA LEU A 318 -25.45 17.05 -43.24
C LEU A 318 -25.06 15.94 -44.24
N MET A 319 -23.98 15.20 -43.97
CA MET A 319 -23.48 14.12 -44.84
C MET A 319 -24.06 12.73 -44.51
N ILE A 320 -24.93 12.65 -43.49
CA ILE A 320 -25.54 11.43 -42.96
C ILE A 320 -27.02 11.45 -43.26
#